data_AF-A0A847IFX3-F1
#
_entry.id   AF-A0A847IFX3-F1
#
_cell.length_a   1.000
_cell.length_b   1.000
_cell.length_c   1.000
_cell.angle_alpha   90.00
_cell.angle_beta   90.00
_cell.angle_gamma   90.00
#
_symmetry.space_group_name_H-M   'P 1'
#
loop_
_entity.id
_entity.type
_entity.pdbx_description
1 polymer ?
#
loop_
_entity_poly.entity_id
_entity_poly.type
_entity_poly.pdbx_seq_one_letter_code
_entity_poly.pdbx_strand_id
1 'polypeptide(L)'
;MTRRRKITWSLAGGPLAAIALLAAIGSLRESHLIKVTRSTCADRDVMWDLWADVPERVEWDKGLEYINVDGSFEEGATGTVKVAGQGPIKYKIIEVDPKSGYTDRFESLLWTHTDWHHRIESTGESCYDVTWELKARGPLSLILLPALKNIFGKEVPTAVDEFVELAESRSTSY
;
A
#
# COMPACT_ATOMS: atom_id res chain seq x y z
N MET A 1 -2.26 63.48 -20.23
CA MET A 1 -2.12 62.89 -18.87
C MET A 1 -2.67 61.47 -18.87
N THR A 2 -1.84 60.48 -19.18
CA THR A 2 -2.22 59.07 -19.26
C THR A 2 -2.06 58.40 -17.89
N ARG A 3 -3.20 58.09 -17.25
CA ARG A 3 -3.28 57.49 -15.92
C ARG A 3 -2.90 56.00 -16.02
N ARG A 4 -1.62 55.67 -15.77
CA ARG A 4 -1.17 54.28 -15.62
C ARG A 4 -1.88 53.65 -14.41
N ARG A 5 -2.83 52.74 -14.65
CA ARG A 5 -3.34 51.82 -13.62
C ARG A 5 -2.21 50.86 -13.23
N LYS A 6 -1.70 50.98 -12.00
CA LYS A 6 -0.86 49.95 -11.39
C LYS A 6 -1.76 48.76 -11.10
N ILE A 7 -1.58 47.67 -11.84
CA ILE A 7 -2.17 46.37 -11.50
C ILE A 7 -1.29 45.81 -10.38
N THR A 8 -1.78 45.93 -9.15
CA THR A 8 -1.23 45.20 -8.01
C THR A 8 -1.64 43.74 -8.17
N TRP A 9 -0.69 42.88 -8.52
CA TRP A 9 -0.83 41.44 -8.37
C TRP A 9 -0.84 41.14 -6.88
N SER A 10 -2.02 41.09 -6.27
CA SER A 10 -2.19 40.53 -4.95
C SER A 10 -2.11 39.00 -5.07
N LEU A 11 -0.90 38.45 -4.94
CA LEU A 11 -0.70 37.05 -4.53
C LEU A 11 -1.21 36.91 -3.08
N ALA A 12 -2.52 37.02 -2.88
CA ALA A 12 -3.19 36.73 -1.62
C ALA A 12 -3.53 35.24 -1.56
N GLY A 13 -2.54 34.38 -1.84
CA GLY A 13 -2.62 32.95 -1.61
C GLY A 13 -1.83 32.63 -0.35
N GLY A 14 -2.44 32.84 0.82
CA GLY A 14 -1.83 32.43 2.08
C GLY A 14 -1.64 30.91 2.16
N PRO A 15 -0.89 30.39 3.14
CA PRO A 15 -0.63 28.96 3.30
C PRO A 15 -1.92 28.11 3.33
N LEU A 16 -3.04 28.67 3.82
CA LEU A 16 -4.35 28.02 3.80
C LEU A 16 -4.89 27.77 2.38
N ALA A 17 -4.67 28.69 1.43
CA ALA A 17 -5.09 28.50 0.04
C ALA A 17 -4.23 27.43 -0.66
N ALA A 18 -2.94 27.36 -0.34
CA ALA A 18 -2.06 26.30 -0.82
C ALA A 18 -2.43 24.92 -0.26
N ILE A 19 -2.78 24.85 1.03
CA ILE A 19 -3.27 23.61 1.68
C ILE A 19 -4.60 23.17 1.06
N ALA A 20 -5.54 24.09 0.84
CA ALA A 20 -6.83 23.76 0.19
C ALA A 20 -6.65 23.27 -1.26
N LEU A 21 -5.71 23.86 -2.01
CA LEU A 21 -5.38 23.43 -3.37
C LEU A 21 -4.72 22.04 -3.38
N LEU A 22 -3.77 21.77 -2.48
CA LEU A 22 -3.15 20.46 -2.32
C LEU A 22 -4.17 19.39 -1.91
N ALA A 23 -5.10 19.74 -1.01
CA ALA A 23 -6.19 18.85 -0.60
C ALA A 23 -7.11 18.48 -1.77
N ALA A 24 -7.47 19.45 -2.61
CA ALA A 24 -8.29 19.21 -3.80
C ALA A 24 -7.57 18.35 -4.85
N ILE A 25 -6.27 18.59 -5.08
CA ILE A 25 -5.47 17.79 -6.02
C ILE A 25 -5.26 16.36 -5.49
N GLY A 26 -4.97 16.21 -4.20
CA GLY A 26 -4.77 14.90 -3.56
C GLY A 26 -6.04 14.04 -3.53
N SER A 27 -7.21 14.65 -3.50
CA SER A 27 -8.50 13.95 -3.62
C SER A 27 -8.71 13.31 -5.00
N LEU A 28 -8.17 13.92 -6.05
CA LEU A 28 -8.36 13.49 -7.45
C LEU A 28 -7.21 12.62 -7.98
N ARG A 29 -6.08 12.52 -7.27
CA ARG A 29 -4.86 11.89 -7.76
C ARG A 29 -4.39 10.75 -6.85
N GLU A 30 -4.07 9.62 -7.47
CA GLU A 30 -3.29 8.56 -6.82
C GLU A 30 -1.84 9.01 -6.63
N SER A 31 -1.37 8.96 -5.40
CA SER A 31 0.01 9.25 -5.03
C SER A 31 0.76 7.94 -4.80
N HIS A 32 1.65 7.59 -5.73
CA HIS A 32 2.49 6.40 -5.58
C HIS A 32 3.48 6.59 -4.42
N LEU A 33 3.39 5.69 -3.44
CA LEU A 33 4.28 5.66 -2.29
C LEU A 33 5.52 4.86 -2.65
N ILE A 34 5.33 3.58 -2.97
CA ILE A 34 6.40 2.65 -3.29
C ILE A 34 5.86 1.54 -4.20
N LYS A 35 6.72 1.04 -5.07
CA LYS A 35 6.52 -0.19 -5.82
C LYS A 35 7.77 -1.05 -5.64
N VAL A 36 7.61 -2.26 -5.13
CA VAL A 36 8.67 -3.26 -5.00
C VAL A 36 8.29 -4.46 -5.85
N THR A 37 9.21 -4.90 -6.68
CA THR A 37 9.06 -6.14 -7.45
C THR A 37 10.24 -7.05 -7.15
N ARG A 38 9.96 -8.34 -6.98
CA ARG A 38 10.95 -9.42 -6.90
C ARG A 38 10.54 -10.56 -7.82
N SER A 39 11.51 -11.06 -8.57
CA SER A 39 11.30 -12.25 -9.40
C SER A 39 11.60 -13.50 -8.59
N THR A 40 10.78 -14.52 -8.73
CA THR A 40 10.93 -15.81 -8.04
C THR A 40 10.40 -16.95 -8.91
N CYS A 41 10.85 -18.16 -8.65
CA CYS A 41 10.26 -19.38 -9.23
C CYS A 41 9.65 -20.26 -8.12
N ALA A 42 9.28 -19.66 -6.99
CA ALA A 42 8.43 -20.30 -5.98
C ALA A 42 7.09 -20.75 -6.60
N ASP A 43 6.54 -21.83 -6.05
CA ASP A 43 5.24 -22.34 -6.42
C ASP A 43 4.15 -21.28 -6.15
N ARG A 44 3.27 -21.08 -7.14
CA ARG A 44 2.24 -20.05 -7.10
C ARG A 44 1.21 -20.32 -6.01
N ASP A 45 0.89 -21.59 -5.74
CA ASP A 45 -0.09 -21.96 -4.74
C ASP A 45 0.49 -21.72 -3.34
N VAL A 46 1.78 -22.03 -3.14
CA VAL A 46 2.50 -21.66 -1.90
C VAL A 46 2.49 -20.14 -1.67
N MET A 47 2.81 -19.34 -2.68
CA MET A 47 2.76 -17.88 -2.57
C MET A 47 1.36 -17.36 -2.25
N TRP A 48 0.33 -17.97 -2.87
CA TRP A 48 -1.05 -17.61 -2.60
C TRP A 48 -1.47 -17.96 -1.17
N ASP A 49 -1.11 -19.14 -0.67
CA ASP A 49 -1.46 -19.58 0.68
C ASP A 49 -0.81 -18.69 1.74
N LEU A 50 0.44 -18.26 1.53
CA LEU A 50 1.12 -17.26 2.38
C LEU A 50 0.40 -15.91 2.45
N TRP A 51 -0.38 -15.56 1.43
CA TRP A 51 -1.24 -14.38 1.45
C TRP A 51 -2.63 -14.67 2.01
N ALA A 52 -3.27 -15.76 1.61
CA ALA A 52 -4.65 -16.07 1.97
C ALA A 52 -4.80 -16.51 3.44
N ASP A 53 -3.77 -17.14 4.02
CA ASP A 53 -3.70 -17.45 5.44
C ASP A 53 -3.29 -16.20 6.23
N VAL A 54 -4.25 -15.31 6.45
CA VAL A 54 -4.01 -13.99 7.02
C VAL A 54 -3.27 -14.04 8.36
N PRO A 55 -3.71 -14.82 9.38
CA PRO A 55 -3.02 -14.85 10.67
C PRO A 55 -1.56 -15.27 10.61
N GLU A 56 -1.21 -16.15 9.68
CA GLU A 56 0.15 -16.68 9.53
C GLU A 56 1.09 -15.71 8.77
N ARG A 57 0.61 -14.56 8.31
CA ARG A 57 1.48 -13.54 7.67
C ARG A 57 2.57 -13.01 8.58
N VAL A 58 2.44 -13.14 9.90
CA VAL A 58 3.52 -12.84 10.88
C VAL A 58 4.79 -13.67 10.65
N GLU A 59 4.69 -14.78 9.90
CA GLU A 59 5.82 -15.60 9.51
C GLU A 59 6.76 -14.91 8.51
N TRP A 60 6.26 -13.99 7.68
CA TRP A 60 7.07 -13.26 6.70
C TRP A 60 7.04 -11.74 6.89
N ASP A 61 6.04 -11.18 7.56
CA ASP A 61 6.03 -9.76 7.93
C ASP A 61 6.46 -9.60 9.39
N LYS A 62 7.76 -9.46 9.61
CA LYS A 62 8.34 -9.37 10.97
C LYS A 62 7.98 -8.09 11.71
N GLY A 63 7.35 -7.12 11.05
CA GLY A 63 6.82 -5.92 11.70
C GLY A 63 5.51 -6.17 12.44
N LEU A 64 4.80 -7.25 12.14
CA LEU A 64 3.49 -7.55 12.71
C LEU A 64 3.59 -8.16 14.11
N GLU A 65 2.81 -7.62 15.05
CA GLU A 65 2.44 -8.35 16.26
C GLU A 65 1.32 -9.35 15.98
N TYR A 66 0.32 -8.94 15.20
CA TYR A 66 -0.72 -9.83 14.65
C TYR A 66 -1.42 -9.19 13.46
N ILE A 67 -2.09 -10.02 12.66
CA ILE A 67 -3.08 -9.60 11.68
C ILE A 67 -4.20 -10.63 11.62
N ASN A 68 -5.43 -10.19 11.44
CA ASN A 68 -6.61 -11.06 11.35
C ASN A 68 -7.59 -10.52 10.32
N VAL A 69 -8.33 -11.43 9.69
CA VAL A 69 -9.48 -11.14 8.84
C VAL A 69 -10.77 -11.62 9.51
N ASP A 70 -11.83 -10.82 9.40
CA ASP A 70 -13.16 -11.14 9.90
C ASP A 70 -13.87 -12.01 8.86
N GLY A 71 -13.84 -13.34 9.06
CA GLY A 71 -14.44 -14.31 8.14
C GLY A 71 -13.45 -14.83 7.09
N SER A 72 -13.92 -15.06 5.88
CA SER A 72 -13.10 -15.57 4.78
C SER A 72 -12.23 -14.47 4.17
N PHE A 73 -11.09 -14.87 3.58
CA PHE A 73 -10.26 -13.97 2.78
C PHE A 73 -10.92 -13.71 1.41
N GLU A 74 -11.84 -12.74 1.36
CA GLU A 74 -12.63 -12.40 0.18
C GLU A 74 -12.83 -10.88 0.04
N GLU A 75 -13.23 -10.44 -1.16
CA GLU A 75 -13.55 -9.02 -1.39
C GLU A 75 -14.68 -8.57 -0.47
N GLY A 76 -14.47 -7.43 0.20
CA GLY A 76 -15.43 -6.86 1.14
C GLY A 76 -15.13 -7.20 2.60
N ALA A 77 -14.35 -8.26 2.87
CA ALA A 77 -13.97 -8.64 4.22
C ALA A 77 -13.16 -7.53 4.91
N THR A 78 -13.34 -7.41 6.22
CA THR A 78 -12.59 -6.48 7.07
C THR A 78 -11.59 -7.22 7.91
N GLY A 79 -10.65 -6.50 8.49
CA GLY A 79 -9.70 -7.11 9.41
C GLY A 79 -9.06 -6.10 10.34
N THR A 80 -8.19 -6.62 11.20
CA THR A 80 -7.39 -5.82 12.12
C THR A 80 -5.95 -6.25 12.05
N VAL A 81 -5.06 -5.29 11.80
CA VAL A 81 -3.61 -5.47 11.88
C VAL A 81 -3.07 -4.73 13.09
N LYS A 82 -2.03 -5.24 13.71
CA LYS A 82 -1.24 -4.54 14.71
C LYS A 82 0.23 -4.69 14.39
N VAL A 83 0.85 -3.56 14.09
CA VAL A 83 2.30 -3.43 13.90
C VAL A 83 2.94 -3.14 15.27
N ALA A 84 4.16 -3.64 15.48
CA ALA A 84 4.91 -3.41 16.70
C ALA A 84 4.99 -1.92 17.05
N GLY A 85 4.61 -1.57 18.28
CA GLY A 85 4.65 -0.19 18.78
C GLY A 85 3.54 0.73 18.27
N GLN A 86 2.55 0.20 17.53
CA GLN A 86 1.37 0.93 17.07
C GLN A 86 0.07 0.40 17.71
N GLY A 87 -0.96 1.25 17.69
CA GLY A 87 -2.32 0.80 18.02
C GLY A 87 -2.89 -0.11 16.91
N PRO A 88 -3.90 -0.95 17.20
CA PRO A 88 -4.57 -1.74 16.18
C PRO A 88 -5.19 -0.87 15.08
N ILE A 89 -4.99 -1.28 13.82
CA ILE A 89 -5.45 -0.58 12.63
C ILE A 89 -6.46 -1.47 11.91
N LYS A 90 -7.60 -0.90 11.53
CA LYS A 90 -8.61 -1.59 10.72
C LYS A 90 -8.26 -1.48 9.24
N TYR A 91 -8.53 -2.54 8.50
CA TYR A 91 -8.39 -2.57 7.05
C TYR A 91 -9.58 -3.27 6.40
N LYS A 92 -9.70 -3.11 5.09
CA LYS A 92 -10.68 -3.78 4.26
C LYS A 92 -10.01 -4.40 3.03
N ILE A 93 -10.39 -5.62 2.67
CA ILE A 93 -10.01 -6.23 1.40
C ILE A 93 -10.96 -5.69 0.33
N ILE A 94 -10.41 -5.03 -0.69
CA ILE A 94 -11.21 -4.36 -1.74
C ILE A 94 -11.14 -5.07 -3.09
N GLU A 95 -10.25 -6.03 -3.24
CA GLU A 95 -10.12 -6.86 -4.44
C GLU A 95 -9.42 -8.17 -4.05
N VAL A 96 -9.89 -9.29 -4.57
CA VAL A 96 -9.23 -10.60 -4.46
C VAL A 96 -9.33 -11.30 -5.80
N ASP A 97 -8.18 -11.64 -6.38
CA ASP A 97 -8.07 -12.47 -7.57
C ASP A 97 -7.21 -13.69 -7.23
N PRO A 98 -7.84 -14.86 -6.93
CA PRO A 98 -7.13 -16.03 -6.44
C PRO A 98 -5.91 -16.41 -7.27
N LYS A 99 -4.78 -16.61 -6.59
CA LYS A 99 -3.46 -16.95 -7.16
C LYS A 99 -2.83 -15.86 -8.05
N SER A 100 -3.48 -14.70 -8.18
CA SER A 100 -3.00 -13.58 -8.99
C SER A 100 -2.73 -12.34 -8.14
N GLY A 101 -3.52 -12.08 -7.10
CA GLY A 101 -3.33 -10.91 -6.26
C GLY A 101 -4.50 -10.55 -5.36
N TYR A 102 -4.27 -9.55 -4.52
CA TYR A 102 -5.31 -8.93 -3.71
C TYR A 102 -4.95 -7.47 -3.44
N THR A 103 -5.95 -6.67 -3.09
CA THR A 103 -5.75 -5.30 -2.64
C THR A 103 -6.43 -5.12 -1.29
N ASP A 104 -5.69 -4.64 -0.30
CA ASP A 104 -6.26 -4.14 0.94
C ASP A 104 -6.20 -2.61 1.02
N ARG A 105 -7.12 -2.05 1.81
CA ARG A 105 -7.30 -0.62 2.01
C ARG A 105 -7.25 -0.28 3.48
N PHE A 106 -6.42 0.70 3.79
CA PHE A 106 -6.31 1.33 5.10
C PHE A 106 -6.89 2.73 5.05
N GLU A 107 -8.01 2.93 5.74
CA GLU A 107 -8.63 4.24 5.90
C GLU A 107 -7.85 5.06 6.94
N SER A 108 -7.70 6.35 6.66
CA SER A 108 -7.04 7.35 7.50
C SER A 108 -7.90 8.59 7.63
N LEU A 109 -7.37 9.63 8.26
CA LEU A 109 -8.10 10.87 8.53
C LEU A 109 -8.43 11.63 7.24
N LEU A 110 -9.52 12.41 7.30
CA LEU A 110 -9.96 13.32 6.23
C LEU A 110 -10.17 12.62 4.88
N TRP A 111 -10.84 11.46 4.86
CA TRP A 111 -11.13 10.69 3.64
C TRP A 111 -9.87 10.30 2.84
N THR A 112 -8.75 10.14 3.55
CA THR A 112 -7.50 9.66 2.96
C THR A 112 -7.40 8.16 3.19
N HIS A 113 -7.00 7.41 2.18
CA HIS A 113 -6.73 5.98 2.31
C HIS A 113 -5.43 5.60 1.63
N THR A 114 -4.89 4.46 2.02
CA THR A 114 -3.79 3.78 1.31
C THR A 114 -4.28 2.43 0.82
N ASP A 115 -4.07 2.15 -0.46
CA ASP A 115 -4.32 0.88 -1.10
C ASP A 115 -2.98 0.14 -1.28
N TRP A 116 -2.90 -1.10 -0.81
CA TRP A 116 -1.74 -1.97 -1.00
C TRP A 116 -2.10 -3.07 -1.98
N HIS A 117 -1.55 -2.96 -3.18
CA HIS A 117 -1.76 -3.91 -4.25
C HIS A 117 -0.68 -4.98 -4.18
N HIS A 118 -1.11 -6.24 -4.09
CA HIS A 118 -0.24 -7.41 -4.14
C HIS A 118 -0.56 -8.17 -5.41
N ARG A 119 0.45 -8.40 -6.26
CA ARG A 119 0.29 -9.07 -7.57
C ARG A 119 1.36 -10.13 -7.79
N ILE A 120 0.97 -11.23 -8.43
CA ILE A 120 1.83 -12.30 -8.94
C ILE A 120 1.61 -12.34 -10.45
N GLU A 121 2.61 -11.94 -11.22
CA GLU A 121 2.54 -11.90 -12.67
C GLU A 121 3.49 -12.93 -13.27
N SER A 122 3.05 -13.71 -14.27
CA SER A 122 3.92 -14.70 -14.93
C SER A 122 5.00 -14.00 -15.75
N THR A 123 6.26 -14.38 -15.54
CA THR A 123 7.38 -13.96 -16.39
C THR A 123 7.88 -15.08 -17.31
N GLY A 124 7.33 -16.29 -17.16
CA GLY A 124 7.56 -17.47 -17.98
C GLY A 124 6.59 -18.57 -17.62
N GLU A 125 6.95 -19.83 -17.90
CA GLU A 125 6.11 -20.99 -17.56
C GLU A 125 6.07 -21.28 -16.05
N SER A 126 7.15 -21.03 -15.31
CA SER A 126 7.30 -21.41 -13.89
C SER A 126 7.88 -20.33 -12.98
N CYS A 127 8.02 -19.10 -13.47
CA CYS A 127 8.56 -17.99 -12.69
C CYS A 127 7.63 -16.79 -12.77
N TYR A 128 7.67 -15.97 -11.72
CA TYR A 128 6.73 -14.90 -11.45
C TYR A 128 7.45 -13.66 -10.96
N ASP A 129 6.86 -12.50 -11.26
CA ASP A 129 7.16 -11.25 -10.58
C ASP A 129 6.12 -11.03 -9.48
N VAL A 130 6.58 -11.00 -8.24
CA VAL A 130 5.80 -10.61 -7.07
C VAL A 130 5.95 -9.11 -6.88
N THR A 131 4.85 -8.38 -7.01
CA THR A 131 4.83 -6.92 -6.97
C THR A 131 3.94 -6.43 -5.85
N TRP A 132 4.50 -5.60 -4.97
CA TRP A 132 3.75 -4.86 -3.96
C TRP A 132 3.80 -3.37 -4.32
N GLU A 133 2.63 -2.78 -4.55
CA GLU A 133 2.49 -1.37 -4.89
C GLU A 133 1.56 -0.67 -3.89
N LEU A 134 2.08 0.35 -3.21
CA LEU A 134 1.33 1.16 -2.27
C LEU A 134 0.97 2.50 -2.90
N LYS A 135 -0.31 2.84 -2.82
CA LYS A 135 -0.85 4.11 -3.33
C LYS A 135 -1.69 4.80 -2.27
N ALA A 136 -1.45 6.09 -2.06
CA ALA A 136 -2.31 6.91 -1.22
C ALA A 136 -3.22 7.78 -2.06
N ARG A 137 -4.48 7.95 -1.62
CA ARG A 137 -5.43 8.89 -2.22
C ARG A 137 -6.12 9.68 -1.12
N GLY A 138 -6.35 10.96 -1.37
CA GLY A 138 -7.11 11.84 -0.49
C GLY A 138 -6.37 13.13 -0.11
N PRO A 139 -7.05 14.05 0.59
CA PRO A 139 -6.55 15.38 0.92
C PRO A 139 -5.19 15.41 1.61
N LEU A 140 -4.91 14.44 2.49
CA LEU A 140 -3.65 14.40 3.24
C LEU A 140 -2.53 13.62 2.54
N SER A 141 -2.84 12.88 1.46
CA SER A 141 -1.87 12.01 0.78
C SER A 141 -0.61 12.76 0.34
N LEU A 142 -0.76 13.98 -0.19
CA LEU A 142 0.36 14.80 -0.65
C LEU A 142 1.19 15.40 0.49
N ILE A 143 0.55 15.76 1.59
CA ILE A 143 1.21 16.34 2.77
C ILE A 143 2.04 15.26 3.48
N LEU A 144 1.48 14.06 3.62
CA LEU A 144 2.13 12.94 4.30
C LEU A 144 3.10 12.16 3.41
N LEU A 145 3.10 12.42 2.09
CA LEU A 145 3.85 11.65 1.11
C LEU A 145 5.33 11.44 1.46
N PRO A 146 6.12 12.48 1.83
CA PRO A 146 7.53 12.28 2.13
C PRO A 146 7.77 11.40 3.35
N ALA A 147 6.93 11.54 4.38
CA ALA A 147 7.02 10.74 5.60
C ALA A 147 6.65 9.28 5.34
N LEU A 148 5.53 9.02 4.65
CA LEU A 148 5.09 7.67 4.28
C LEU A 148 6.11 6.98 3.38
N LYS A 149 6.69 7.69 2.40
CA LYS A 149 7.77 7.14 1.55
C LYS A 149 9.00 6.75 2.34
N ASN A 150 9.38 7.53 3.35
CA ASN A 150 10.54 7.23 4.18
C ASN A 150 10.31 6.00 5.08
N ILE A 151 9.10 5.84 5.63
CA ILE A 151 8.71 4.69 6.46
C ILE A 151 8.67 3.43 5.58
N PHE A 152 7.81 3.42 4.56
CA PHE A 152 7.60 2.25 3.71
C PHE A 152 8.77 1.94 2.80
N GLY A 153 9.65 2.91 2.55
CA GLY A 153 10.86 2.76 1.73
C GLY A 153 11.85 1.72 2.25
N LYS A 154 11.77 1.36 3.53
CA LYS A 154 12.60 0.32 4.14
C LYS A 154 11.80 -0.93 4.49
N GLU A 155 10.61 -0.75 5.04
CA GLU A 155 9.79 -1.85 5.55
C GLU A 155 9.27 -2.74 4.40
N VAL A 156 8.75 -2.15 3.33
CA VAL A 156 8.12 -2.91 2.24
C VAL A 156 9.15 -3.78 1.48
N PRO A 157 10.34 -3.28 1.08
CA PRO A 157 11.34 -4.13 0.46
C PRO A 157 11.71 -5.35 1.30
N THR A 158 11.94 -5.16 2.61
CA THR A 158 12.31 -6.27 3.52
C THR A 158 11.19 -7.30 3.63
N ALA A 159 9.94 -6.87 3.80
CA ALA A 159 8.81 -7.81 3.87
C ALA A 159 8.61 -8.60 2.56
N VAL A 160 8.84 -7.98 1.39
CA VAL A 160 8.78 -8.68 0.10
C VAL A 160 9.93 -9.69 -0.02
N ASP A 161 11.13 -9.32 0.43
CA ASP A 161 12.30 -10.22 0.43
C ASP A 161 12.03 -11.45 1.32
N GLU A 162 11.57 -11.24 2.55
CA GLU A 162 11.22 -12.30 3.51
C GLU A 162 10.08 -13.19 3.00
N PHE A 163 9.07 -12.61 2.34
CA PHE A 163 7.99 -13.35 1.69
C PHE A 163 8.50 -14.26 0.58
N VAL A 164 9.34 -13.74 -0.32
CA VAL A 164 9.90 -14.52 -1.43
C VAL A 164 10.80 -15.64 -0.93
N GLU A 165 11.69 -15.36 0.03
CA GLU A 165 12.57 -16.37 0.63
C GLU A 165 11.77 -17.50 1.29
N LEU A 166 10.70 -17.17 2.03
CA LEU A 166 9.83 -18.16 2.65
C LEU A 166 9.08 -18.99 1.60
N ALA A 167 8.57 -18.35 0.55
CA ALA A 167 7.88 -19.03 -0.54
C ALA A 167 8.79 -20.03 -1.25
N GLU A 168 10.02 -19.64 -1.59
CA GLU A 168 11.01 -20.51 -2.24
C GLU A 168 11.40 -21.70 -1.37
N SER A 169 11.59 -21.47 -0.07
CA SER A 169 11.90 -22.52 0.91
C SER A 169 10.78 -23.57 0.99
N ARG A 170 9.52 -23.13 1.05
CA ARG A 170 8.35 -24.02 1.13
C ARG A 170 8.08 -24.75 -0.19
N SER A 171 8.40 -24.13 -1.32
CA SER A 171 8.25 -24.73 -2.65
C SER A 171 9.22 -25.88 -2.91
N THR A 172 10.40 -25.86 -2.26
CA THR A 172 11.42 -26.91 -2.40
C THR A 172 11.16 -28.11 -1.47
N SER A 173 10.23 -27.97 -0.51
CA SER A 173 9.97 -28.96 0.53
C SER A 173 8.89 -30.00 0.17
N TYR A 174 8.44 -30.03 -1.07
CA TYR A 174 7.50 -31.00 -1.66
C TYR A 174 8.16 -31.82 -2.77
#